data_AF-A0A1I5QYH7-F1
#
_entry.id   AF-A0A1I5QYH7-F1
#
_cell.length_a   1.000
_cell.length_b   1.000
_cell.length_c   1.000
_cell.angle_alpha   90.00
_cell.angle_beta   90.00
_cell.angle_gamma   90.00
#
_symmetry.space_group_name_H-M   'P 1'
#
loop_
_entity.id
_entity.type
_entity.pdbx_description
1 polymer ?
#
loop_
_entity_poly.entity_id
_entity_poly.type
_entity_poly.pdbx_seq_one_letter_code
_entity_poly.pdbx_strand_id
1 'polypeptide(L)'
;MKDELAQLKDIKPPVEVPDSSYWLFLALIITIFLLLLALVYWFKYKRGSKRRKRFDPVLEVKEKLKKIDFTDSKMAVYTFDEYLPVLIGDDQEMLQEFENLQKDLEKYKYKKDVPKLSEQDRLNMKKFIGRFIK
;
A
#
# COMPACT_ATOMS: atom_id res chain seq x y z
N MET A 1 26.92 22.70 -88.42
CA MET A 1 26.61 23.32 -87.11
C MET A 1 25.12 23.51 -86.80
N LYS A 2 24.18 23.44 -87.77
CA LYS A 2 22.73 23.47 -87.46
C LYS A 2 22.09 22.09 -87.22
N ASP A 3 22.70 21.02 -87.73
CA ASP A 3 22.14 19.65 -87.64
C ASP A 3 22.41 18.92 -86.31
N GLU A 4 23.42 19.32 -85.53
CA GLU A 4 23.73 18.63 -84.27
C GLU A 4 22.75 18.98 -83.13
N LEU A 5 22.13 20.16 -83.20
CA LEU A 5 21.11 20.59 -82.24
C LEU A 5 19.76 19.87 -82.44
N ALA A 6 19.50 19.35 -83.65
CA ALA A 6 18.26 18.63 -83.97
C ALA A 6 18.25 17.18 -83.45
N GLN A 7 19.41 16.64 -83.06
CA GLN A 7 19.54 15.30 -82.48
C GLN A 7 19.46 15.29 -80.95
N LEU A 8 19.47 16.46 -80.30
CA LEU A 8 19.24 16.58 -78.88
C LEU A 8 17.74 16.35 -78.60
N LYS A 9 17.42 15.14 -78.11
CA LYS A 9 16.09 14.86 -77.58
C LYS A 9 15.82 15.74 -76.37
N ASP A 10 14.70 16.44 -76.41
CA ASP A 10 14.23 17.29 -75.33
C ASP A 10 14.17 16.50 -74.01
N ILE A 11 14.68 17.09 -72.94
CA ILE A 11 14.74 16.43 -71.64
C ILE A 11 13.32 16.33 -71.07
N LYS A 12 12.97 15.14 -70.57
CA LYS A 12 11.63 14.90 -70.03
C LYS A 12 11.31 15.92 -68.93
N PRO A 13 10.09 16.51 -68.91
CA PRO A 13 9.71 17.43 -67.85
C PRO A 13 9.80 16.73 -66.49
N PRO A 14 10.18 17.47 -65.42
CA PRO A 14 10.26 16.90 -64.08
C PRO A 14 8.89 16.35 -63.68
N VAL A 15 8.88 15.08 -63.30
CA VAL A 15 7.67 14.42 -62.78
C VAL A 15 7.55 14.79 -61.31
N GLU A 16 6.39 15.32 -60.92
CA GLU A 16 6.10 15.61 -59.52
C GLU A 16 6.04 14.30 -58.73
N VAL A 17 7.01 14.08 -57.85
CA VAL A 17 7.00 12.96 -56.91
C VAL A 17 6.30 13.46 -55.65
N PRO A 18 5.17 12.86 -55.22
CA PRO A 18 4.51 13.26 -54.00
C PRO A 18 5.41 12.94 -52.80
N ASP A 19 5.88 13.96 -52.10
CA ASP A 19 6.72 13.81 -50.93
C ASP A 19 5.86 13.68 -49.65
N SER A 20 5.88 12.50 -49.04
CA SER A 20 5.20 12.22 -47.77
C SER A 20 6.17 12.21 -46.58
N SER A 21 7.44 12.55 -46.78
CA SER A 21 8.49 12.45 -45.76
C SER A 21 8.18 13.27 -44.51
N TYR A 22 7.56 14.44 -44.68
CA TYR A 22 7.10 15.27 -43.57
C TYR A 22 6.05 14.56 -42.69
N TRP A 23 5.06 13.93 -43.31
CA TRP A 23 3.99 13.20 -42.61
C TRP A 23 4.52 11.96 -41.89
N LEU A 24 5.46 11.24 -42.52
CA LEU A 24 6.14 10.10 -41.90
C LEU A 24 6.95 10.51 -40.67
N PHE A 25 7.68 11.63 -40.76
CA PHE A 25 8.43 12.18 -39.65
C PHE A 25 7.52 12.61 -38.50
N LEU A 26 6.40 13.27 -38.80
CA LEU A 26 5.42 13.68 -37.80
C LEU A 26 4.76 12.48 -37.10
N ALA A 27 4.39 11.45 -37.87
CA ALA A 27 3.84 10.21 -37.33
C ALA A 27 4.85 9.50 -36.40
N LEU A 28 6.14 9.52 -36.74
CA LEU A 28 7.20 8.96 -35.91
C LEU A 28 7.30 9.68 -34.56
N ILE A 29 7.29 11.02 -34.56
CA ILE A 29 7.32 11.83 -33.34
C ILE A 29 6.12 11.51 -32.44
N ILE A 30 4.92 11.46 -33.01
CA ILE A 30 3.70 11.14 -32.27
C ILE A 30 3.78 9.74 -31.68
N THR A 31 4.28 8.77 -32.44
CA THR A 31 4.44 7.38 -31.98
C THR A 31 5.40 7.30 -30.79
N ILE A 32 6.56 7.95 -30.87
CA ILE A 32 7.52 8.01 -29.77
C ILE A 32 6.91 8.66 -28.54
N PHE A 33 6.19 9.76 -28.72
CA PHE A 33 5.52 10.46 -27.62
C PHE A 33 4.47 9.58 -26.92
N LEU A 34 3.64 8.87 -27.69
CA LEU A 34 2.66 7.91 -27.15
C LEU A 34 3.33 6.77 -26.39
N LEU A 35 4.46 6.23 -26.91
CA LEU A 35 5.23 5.19 -26.21
C LEU A 35 5.79 5.69 -24.88
N LEU A 36 6.30 6.93 -24.83
CA LEU A 36 6.78 7.53 -23.58
C LEU A 36 5.63 7.71 -22.57
N LEU A 37 4.46 8.19 -23.01
CA LEU A 37 3.28 8.31 -22.15
C LEU A 37 2.82 6.95 -21.63
N ALA A 38 2.74 5.94 -22.49
CA ALA A 38 2.38 4.58 -22.11
C ALA A 38 3.36 3.99 -21.09
N LEU A 39 4.67 4.24 -21.26
CA LEU A 39 5.70 3.81 -20.35
C LEU A 39 5.58 4.50 -18.98
N VAL A 40 5.41 5.82 -18.95
CA VAL A 40 5.17 6.58 -17.71
C VAL A 40 3.90 6.10 -17.00
N TYR A 41 2.82 5.89 -17.74
CA TYR A 41 1.56 5.36 -17.21
C TYR A 41 1.77 3.95 -16.60
N TRP A 42 2.45 3.06 -17.33
CA TRP A 42 2.75 1.71 -16.85
C TRP A 42 3.61 1.72 -15.59
N PHE A 43 4.65 2.56 -15.54
CA PHE A 43 5.48 2.72 -14.35
C PHE A 43 4.67 3.24 -13.16
N LYS A 44 3.77 4.22 -13.36
CA LYS A 44 2.90 4.73 -12.30
C LYS A 44 1.90 3.68 -11.81
N TYR A 45 1.24 2.97 -12.73
CA TYR A 45 0.27 1.93 -12.39
C TYR A 45 0.93 0.74 -11.66
N LYS A 46 2.08 0.27 -12.15
CA LYS A 46 2.88 -0.80 -11.53
C LYS A 46 3.41 -0.40 -10.15
N ARG A 47 3.74 0.88 -9.92
CA ARG A 47 4.21 1.38 -8.62
C ARG A 47 3.05 1.66 -7.66
N GLY A 48 1.88 2.03 -8.17
CA GLY A 48 0.63 2.19 -7.40
C GLY A 48 0.15 0.87 -6.79
N SER A 49 0.25 -0.25 -7.52
CA SER A 49 -0.13 -1.58 -7.01
C SER A 49 0.82 -2.12 -5.92
N LYS A 50 2.05 -1.59 -5.81
CA LYS A 50 3.03 -2.00 -4.80
C LYS A 50 2.95 -1.21 -3.50
N ARG A 51 2.02 -0.25 -3.37
CA ARG A 51 1.60 0.28 -2.06
C ARG A 51 0.70 -0.72 -1.32
N ARG A 52 1.01 -2.01 -1.39
CA ARG A 52 0.67 -2.90 -0.28
C ARG A 52 1.52 -2.37 0.87
N LYS A 53 0.90 -1.57 1.74
CA LYS A 53 1.47 -1.15 3.02
C LYS A 53 2.24 -2.37 3.54
N ARG A 54 3.54 -2.23 3.78
CA ARG A 54 4.32 -3.32 4.39
C ARG A 54 3.49 -3.80 5.57
N PHE A 55 3.12 -5.08 5.55
CA PHE A 55 2.38 -5.68 6.64
C PHE A 55 3.29 -5.57 7.85
N ASP A 56 2.96 -4.64 8.73
CA ASP A 56 3.70 -4.42 9.97
C ASP A 56 2.83 -5.03 11.07
N PRO A 57 3.21 -6.20 11.60
CA PRO A 57 2.40 -6.88 12.61
C PRO A 57 2.16 -5.98 13.83
N VAL A 58 3.12 -5.12 14.19
CA VAL A 58 3.00 -4.23 15.35
C VAL A 58 1.90 -3.19 15.12
N LEU A 59 1.77 -2.66 13.89
CA LEU A 59 0.72 -1.71 13.55
C LEU A 59 -0.67 -2.36 13.61
N GLU A 60 -0.82 -3.58 13.10
CA GLU A 60 -2.10 -4.31 13.18
C GLU A 60 -2.51 -4.60 14.62
N VAL A 61 -1.56 -5.07 15.44
CA VAL A 61 -1.77 -5.32 16.87
C VAL A 61 -2.24 -4.06 17.59
N LYS A 62 -1.60 -2.91 17.33
CA LYS A 62 -2.04 -1.61 17.89
C LYS A 62 -3.45 -1.23 17.46
N GLU A 63 -3.81 -1.46 16.20
CA GLU A 63 -5.16 -1.19 15.72
C GLU A 63 -6.20 -2.07 16.40
N LYS A 64 -5.91 -3.37 16.60
CA LYS A 64 -6.80 -4.31 17.30
C LYS A 64 -6.99 -3.92 18.76
N LEU A 65 -5.91 -3.62 19.47
CA LEU A 65 -5.96 -3.18 20.87
C LEU A 65 -6.72 -1.84 21.05
N LYS A 66 -6.62 -0.93 20.08
CA LYS A 66 -7.35 0.35 20.11
C LYS A 66 -8.87 0.17 19.89
N LYS A 67 -9.27 -0.87 19.16
CA LYS A 67 -10.66 -1.17 18.81
C LYS A 67 -11.31 -2.20 19.76
N ILE A 68 -10.69 -2.50 20.90
CA ILE A 68 -11.29 -3.40 21.89
C ILE A 68 -12.65 -2.87 22.31
N ASP A 69 -13.67 -3.71 22.12
CA ASP A 69 -14.99 -3.48 22.66
C ASP A 69 -15.03 -4.00 24.11
N PHE A 70 -15.11 -3.08 25.07
CA PHE A 70 -15.19 -3.41 26.49
C PHE A 70 -16.61 -3.78 26.95
N THR A 71 -17.60 -3.80 26.05
CA THR A 71 -18.95 -4.30 26.38
C THR A 71 -18.97 -5.82 26.50
N ASP A 72 -18.16 -6.52 25.70
CA ASP A 72 -17.92 -7.95 25.81
C ASP A 72 -16.66 -8.20 26.65
N SER A 73 -16.86 -8.42 27.96
CA SER A 73 -15.79 -8.68 28.91
C SER A 73 -14.87 -9.82 28.48
N LYS A 74 -15.45 -10.88 27.89
CA LYS A 74 -14.71 -12.08 27.53
C LYS A 74 -13.80 -11.76 26.35
N MET A 75 -14.37 -11.24 25.27
CA MET A 75 -13.62 -10.90 24.08
C MET A 75 -12.57 -9.81 24.33
N ALA A 76 -12.87 -8.84 25.19
CA ALA A 76 -11.91 -7.82 25.59
C ALA A 76 -10.66 -8.43 26.26
N VAL A 77 -10.84 -9.36 27.21
CA VAL A 77 -9.73 -10.01 27.90
C VAL A 77 -8.95 -10.95 26.96
N TYR A 78 -9.63 -11.73 26.11
CA TYR A 78 -8.93 -12.58 25.13
C TYR A 78 -8.12 -11.75 24.14
N THR A 79 -8.69 -10.67 23.61
CA THR A 79 -7.99 -9.78 22.68
C THR A 79 -6.80 -9.12 23.37
N PHE A 80 -6.95 -8.68 24.60
CA PHE A 80 -5.86 -8.12 25.37
C PHE A 80 -4.73 -9.14 25.59
N ASP A 81 -5.06 -10.35 26.01
CA ASP A 81 -4.08 -11.42 26.26
C ASP A 81 -3.30 -11.85 25.01
N GLU A 82 -3.98 -11.92 23.87
CA GLU A 82 -3.39 -12.40 22.61
C GLU A 82 -2.42 -11.38 22.00
N TYR A 83 -2.82 -10.09 22.02
CA TYR A 83 -2.16 -9.06 21.23
C TYR A 83 -1.12 -8.26 22.02
N LEU A 84 -1.27 -8.14 23.35
CA LEU A 84 -0.38 -7.30 24.15
C LEU A 84 1.07 -7.83 24.26
N PRO A 85 1.34 -9.15 24.40
CA PRO A 85 2.71 -9.67 24.45
C PRO A 85 3.55 -9.29 23.23
N VAL A 86 2.91 -9.17 22.05
CA VAL A 86 3.56 -8.74 20.80
C VAL A 86 4.09 -7.30 20.91
N LEU A 87 3.45 -6.43 21.70
CA LEU A 87 3.91 -5.06 21.94
C LEU A 87 4.96 -4.96 23.05
N ILE A 88 4.93 -5.87 24.02
CA ILE A 88 5.90 -5.91 25.13
C ILE A 88 7.28 -6.36 24.60
N GLY A 89 7.32 -7.35 23.71
CA GLY A 89 8.57 -7.89 23.20
C GLY A 89 9.35 -8.62 24.30
N ASP A 90 10.63 -8.29 24.47
CA ASP A 90 11.54 -8.99 25.40
C ASP A 90 11.68 -8.31 26.77
N ASP A 91 10.89 -7.26 27.05
CA ASP A 91 10.93 -6.52 28.33
C ASP A 91 10.37 -7.38 29.47
N GLN A 92 11.27 -7.88 30.32
CA GLN A 92 10.95 -8.80 31.41
C GLN A 92 10.10 -8.15 32.51
N GLU A 93 10.33 -6.87 32.83
CA GLU A 93 9.57 -6.18 33.88
C GLU A 93 8.11 -5.99 33.43
N MET A 94 7.92 -5.58 32.19
CA MET A 94 6.60 -5.39 31.60
C MET A 94 5.86 -6.72 31.39
N LEU A 95 6.58 -7.81 31.07
CA LEU A 95 6.00 -9.16 31.02
C LEU A 95 5.48 -9.60 32.40
N GLN A 96 6.26 -9.38 33.47
CA GLN A 96 5.81 -9.70 34.82
C GLN A 96 4.60 -8.87 35.26
N GLU A 97 4.57 -7.57 34.95
CA GLU A 97 3.40 -6.74 35.21
C GLU A 97 2.16 -7.24 34.45
N PHE A 98 2.34 -7.65 33.19
CA PHE A 98 1.29 -8.21 32.36
C PHE A 98 0.77 -9.55 32.92
N GLU A 99 1.64 -10.47 33.32
CA GLU A 99 1.25 -11.74 33.94
C GLU A 99 0.45 -11.55 35.23
N ASN A 100 0.84 -10.58 36.06
CA ASN A 100 0.09 -10.26 37.28
C ASN A 100 -1.32 -9.73 36.95
N LEU A 101 -1.42 -8.85 35.96
CA LEU A 101 -2.70 -8.33 35.51
C LEU A 101 -3.55 -9.42 34.83
N GLN A 102 -2.93 -10.37 34.12
CA GLN A 102 -3.61 -11.50 33.51
C GLN A 102 -4.28 -12.39 34.57
N LYS A 103 -3.60 -12.66 35.70
CA LYS A 103 -4.19 -13.42 36.82
C LYS A 103 -5.46 -12.77 37.35
N ASP A 104 -5.49 -11.44 37.46
CA ASP A 104 -6.68 -10.71 37.91
C ASP A 104 -7.85 -10.79 36.90
N LEU A 105 -7.52 -10.91 35.61
CA LEU A 105 -8.47 -10.99 34.51
C LEU A 105 -8.95 -12.42 34.19
N GLU A 106 -8.30 -13.46 34.72
CA GLU A 106 -8.70 -14.85 34.49
C GLU A 106 -10.16 -15.14 34.86
N LYS A 107 -10.71 -14.40 35.84
CA LYS A 107 -12.11 -14.50 36.27
C LYS A 107 -13.12 -14.23 35.15
N TYR A 108 -12.71 -13.55 34.08
CA TYR A 108 -13.53 -13.24 32.90
C TYR A 108 -13.33 -14.24 31.75
N LYS A 109 -12.38 -15.19 31.88
CA LYS A 109 -12.09 -16.22 30.89
C LYS A 109 -12.88 -17.50 31.19
N TYR A 110 -13.03 -18.35 30.17
CA TYR A 110 -13.56 -19.73 30.24
C TYR A 110 -15.03 -19.94 30.69
N LYS A 111 -15.69 -18.95 31.31
CA LYS A 111 -17.11 -19.05 31.69
C LYS A 111 -18.03 -18.80 30.49
N LYS A 112 -19.23 -19.39 30.54
CA LYS A 112 -20.31 -19.14 29.56
C LYS A 112 -21.01 -17.82 29.84
N ASP A 113 -21.35 -17.58 31.10
CA ASP A 113 -21.85 -16.30 31.58
C ASP A 113 -20.70 -15.55 32.25
N VAL A 114 -20.33 -14.41 31.68
CA VAL A 114 -19.18 -13.62 32.12
C VAL A 114 -19.72 -12.31 32.70
N PRO A 115 -19.37 -11.96 33.95
CA PRO A 115 -19.80 -10.70 34.53
C PRO A 115 -19.25 -9.53 33.71
N LYS A 116 -19.96 -8.40 33.78
CA LYS A 116 -19.46 -7.15 33.19
C LYS A 116 -18.10 -6.81 33.79
N LEU A 117 -17.19 -6.39 32.92
CA LEU A 117 -15.84 -6.00 33.30
C LEU A 117 -15.92 -4.89 34.35
N SER A 118 -15.24 -5.08 35.48
CA SER A 118 -15.21 -4.05 36.52
C SER A 118 -14.58 -2.78 35.97
N GLU A 119 -15.01 -1.63 36.49
CA GLU A 119 -14.47 -0.33 36.11
C GLU A 119 -12.94 -0.24 36.34
N GLN A 120 -12.47 -0.87 37.43
CA GLN A 120 -11.06 -0.93 37.78
C GLN A 120 -10.25 -1.79 36.78
N ASP A 121 -10.74 -2.98 36.45
CA ASP A 121 -10.08 -3.87 35.49
C ASP A 121 -10.01 -3.23 34.10
N ARG A 122 -11.10 -2.56 33.69
CA ARG A 122 -11.14 -1.80 32.44
C ARG A 122 -10.12 -0.67 32.41
N LEU A 123 -9.99 0.08 33.51
CA LEU A 123 -9.04 1.18 33.61
C LEU A 123 -7.60 0.66 33.57
N ASN A 124 -7.31 -0.44 34.26
CA ASN A 124 -5.99 -1.08 34.28
C ASN A 124 -5.58 -1.52 32.87
N MET A 125 -6.48 -2.21 32.15
CA MET A 125 -6.24 -2.61 30.75
C MET A 125 -5.96 -1.39 29.86
N LYS A 126 -6.80 -0.35 29.94
CA LYS A 126 -6.62 0.88 29.15
C LYS A 126 -5.30 1.60 29.45
N LYS A 127 -4.92 1.69 30.73
CA LYS A 127 -3.67 2.31 31.16
C LYS A 127 -2.47 1.55 30.60
N PHE A 128 -2.52 0.21 30.63
CA PHE A 128 -1.44 -0.62 30.10
C PHE A 128 -1.33 -0.49 28.58
N ILE A 129 -2.44 -0.57 27.85
CA ILE A 129 -2.48 -0.36 26.39
C ILE A 129 -1.95 1.04 26.03
N GLY A 130 -2.33 2.07 26.79
CA GLY A 130 -1.92 3.45 26.57
C GLY A 130 -0.41 3.70 26.68
N ARG A 131 0.35 2.80 27.32
CA ARG A 131 1.83 2.87 27.31
C ARG A 131 2.41 2.61 25.92
N PHE A 132 1.71 1.85 25.07
CA PHE A 132 2.18 1.45 23.73
C PHE A 132 1.50 2.22 22.58
N ILE A 133 0.30 2.74 22.85
CA ILE A 133 -0.52 3.50 21.91
C ILE A 133 -0.54 4.96 22.38
N LYS A 134 0.42 5.75 21.90
CA LYS A 134 0.39 7.22 21.99
C LYS A 134 -0.52 7.81 20.91
#